data_AF-A0AAJ4THV7-F1
#
_entry.id   AF-A0AAJ4THV7-F1
#
_cell.length_a   1.000
_cell.length_b   1.000
_cell.length_c   1.000
_cell.angle_alpha   90.00
_cell.angle_beta   90.00
_cell.angle_gamma   90.00
#
_symmetry.space_group_name_H-M   'P 1'
#
loop_
_entity.id
_entity.type
_entity.pdbx_description
1 polymer ?
#
loop_
_entity_poly.entity_id
_entity_poly.type
_entity_poly.pdbx_seq_one_letter_code
_entity_poly.pdbx_strand_id
1 'polypeptide(L)'
;MKKILLELLLALREAREDLVSRTIKETPQLFSSLFQYENNENLLSLSFQREYSIFINDNLEKLSIHITNAENSDTKKELKFIVEQFVSFKQIQNTSVIDTFFLNDKIEQIEKIFSIFDKDSDRIEEINYIRKKEQVLFERKFKILLGEKDELVE
;
A
#
# COMPACT_ATOMS: atom_id res chain seq x y z
N MET A 1 -13.47 -11.19 -19.93
CA MET A 1 -12.20 -11.77 -19.44
C MET A 1 -10.95 -11.25 -20.16
N LYS A 2 -10.75 -11.46 -21.48
CA LYS A 2 -9.47 -11.10 -22.14
C LYS A 2 -9.08 -9.61 -22.01
N LYS A 3 -10.03 -8.68 -22.10
CA LYS A 3 -9.78 -7.23 -21.93
C LYS A 3 -9.33 -6.89 -20.50
N ILE A 4 -10.08 -7.32 -19.50
CA ILE A 4 -9.78 -7.08 -18.08
C ILE A 4 -8.44 -7.71 -17.68
N LEU A 5 -8.13 -8.92 -18.17
CA LEU A 5 -6.84 -9.55 -17.91
C LEU A 5 -5.69 -8.70 -18.48
N LEU A 6 -5.86 -8.12 -19.67
CA LEU A 6 -4.87 -7.22 -20.25
C LEU A 6 -4.74 -5.92 -19.42
N GLU A 7 -5.84 -5.33 -18.97
CA GLU A 7 -5.86 -4.16 -18.09
C GLU A 7 -5.12 -4.44 -16.76
N LEU A 8 -5.40 -5.59 -16.14
CA LEU A 8 -4.72 -6.04 -14.93
C LEU A 8 -3.22 -6.24 -15.16
N LEU A 9 -2.84 -6.93 -16.24
CA LEU A 9 -1.43 -7.17 -16.56
C LEU A 9 -0.68 -5.86 -16.86
N LEU A 10 -1.34 -4.88 -17.49
CA LEU A 10 -0.79 -3.54 -17.70
C LEU A 10 -0.60 -2.81 -16.37
N ALA A 11 -1.61 -2.81 -15.50
CA ALA A 11 -1.53 -2.20 -14.18
C ALA A 11 -0.38 -2.79 -13.33
N LEU A 12 -0.28 -4.12 -13.28
CA LEU A 12 0.79 -4.81 -12.55
C LEU A 12 2.17 -4.55 -13.15
N ARG A 13 2.26 -4.44 -14.47
CA ARG A 13 3.51 -4.08 -15.15
C ARG A 13 3.96 -2.68 -14.75
N GLU A 14 3.08 -1.69 -14.80
CA GLU A 14 3.41 -0.31 -14.43
C GLU A 14 3.78 -0.19 -12.96
N ALA A 15 3.04 -0.86 -12.07
CA ALA A 15 3.36 -0.85 -10.64
C ALA A 15 4.74 -1.48 -10.35
N ARG A 16 5.12 -2.51 -11.11
CA ARG A 16 6.48 -3.08 -11.05
C ARG A 16 7.52 -2.10 -11.59
N GLU A 17 7.23 -1.39 -12.67
CA GLU A 17 8.13 -0.35 -13.22
C GLU A 17 8.36 0.77 -12.19
N ASP A 18 7.32 1.18 -11.46
CA ASP A 18 7.43 2.16 -10.37
C ASP A 18 8.31 1.66 -9.22
N LEU A 19 8.12 0.42 -8.77
CA LEU A 19 8.99 -0.21 -7.76
C LEU A 19 10.46 -0.20 -8.21
N VAL A 20 10.73 -0.67 -9.43
CA VAL A 20 12.09 -0.72 -9.99
C VAL A 20 12.68 0.68 -10.10
N SER A 21 11.91 1.65 -10.60
CA SER A 21 12.34 3.04 -10.69
C SER A 21 12.66 3.62 -9.31
N ARG A 22 11.83 3.36 -8.29
CA ARG A 22 12.01 3.82 -6.91
C ARG A 22 13.27 3.22 -6.27
N THR A 23 13.57 1.95 -6.58
CA THR A 23 14.80 1.27 -6.12
C THR A 23 16.04 1.78 -6.84
N ILE A 24 15.99 1.95 -8.17
CA ILE A 24 17.17 2.32 -8.97
C ILE A 24 17.51 3.81 -8.84
N LYS A 25 16.51 4.69 -8.79
CA LYS A 25 16.72 6.15 -8.74
C LYS A 25 16.98 6.69 -7.34
N GLU A 26 17.37 5.82 -6.41
CA GLU A 26 17.74 6.19 -5.03
C GLU A 26 16.71 7.10 -4.36
N THR A 27 15.47 6.63 -4.20
CA THR A 27 14.54 7.38 -3.33
C THR A 27 15.16 7.40 -1.94
N PRO A 28 15.63 8.55 -1.42
CA PRO A 28 16.62 8.57 -0.34
C PRO A 28 16.16 7.82 0.89
N GLN A 29 14.86 7.83 1.15
CA GLN A 29 14.23 7.28 2.35
C GLN A 29 14.36 5.77 2.55
N LEU A 30 14.37 4.95 1.50
CA LEU A 30 14.49 3.50 1.71
C LEU A 30 15.91 3.14 2.13
N PHE A 31 16.90 3.54 1.33
CA PHE A 31 18.29 3.23 1.60
C PHE A 31 18.82 3.99 2.82
N SER A 32 18.43 5.26 3.02
CA SER A 32 18.84 6.02 4.20
C SER A 32 18.36 5.36 5.49
N SER A 33 17.13 4.83 5.51
CA SER A 33 16.58 4.16 6.68
C SER A 33 17.35 2.87 7.04
N LEU A 34 17.96 2.18 6.07
CA LEU A 34 18.80 1.01 6.35
C LEU A 34 20.02 1.38 7.18
N PHE A 35 20.69 2.49 6.85
CA PHE A 35 21.87 2.96 7.59
C PHE A 35 21.48 3.68 8.89
N GLN A 36 20.46 4.54 8.83
CA GLN A 36 20.01 5.34 9.96
C GLN A 36 19.51 4.47 11.13
N TYR A 37 18.87 3.34 10.81
CA TYR A 37 18.26 2.46 11.80
C TYR A 37 18.92 1.08 11.87
N GLU A 38 20.16 0.94 11.40
CA GLU A 38 20.87 -0.34 11.36
C GLU A 38 20.94 -1.05 12.73
N ASN A 39 20.99 -0.26 13.81
CA ASN A 39 21.08 -0.75 15.19
C ASN A 39 19.72 -0.70 15.93
N ASN A 40 18.62 -0.39 15.25
CA ASN A 40 17.27 -0.32 15.84
C ASN A 40 16.27 -1.12 15.00
N GLU A 41 16.07 -2.37 15.39
CA GLU A 41 15.19 -3.33 14.71
C GLU A 41 13.75 -2.82 14.54
N ASN A 42 13.20 -2.11 15.54
CA ASN A 42 11.83 -1.59 15.46
C ASN A 42 11.69 -0.48 14.42
N LEU A 43 12.64 0.46 14.37
CA LEU A 43 12.64 1.54 13.37
C LEU A 43 12.93 1.01 11.95
N LEU A 44 13.81 0.01 11.85
CA LEU A 44 14.11 -0.66 10.60
C LEU A 44 12.89 -1.44 10.07
N SER A 45 12.22 -2.19 10.94
CA SER A 45 10.98 -2.90 10.62
C SER A 45 9.87 -1.94 10.17
N LEU A 46 9.67 -0.82 10.90
CA LEU A 46 8.71 0.21 10.50
C LEU A 46 9.04 0.83 9.13
N SER A 47 10.32 0.98 8.80
CA SER A 47 10.77 1.47 7.50
C SER A 47 10.40 0.52 6.37
N PHE A 48 10.59 -0.79 6.56
CA PHE A 48 10.15 -1.80 5.59
C PHE A 48 8.63 -1.86 5.46
N GLN A 49 7.89 -1.67 6.56
CA GLN A 49 6.44 -1.58 6.51
C GLN A 49 5.96 -0.36 5.70
N ARG A 50 6.61 0.80 5.85
CA ARG A 50 6.32 1.99 5.06
C ARG A 50 6.52 1.72 3.57
N GLU A 51 7.64 1.11 3.18
CA GLU A 51 7.90 0.78 1.77
C GLU A 51 6.90 -0.22 1.21
N TYR A 52 6.53 -1.24 2.00
CA TYR A 52 5.48 -2.16 1.60
C TYR A 52 4.15 -1.44 1.39
N SER A 53 3.81 -0.47 2.25
CA SER A 53 2.59 0.33 2.10
C SER A 53 2.59 1.14 0.81
N ILE A 54 3.72 1.78 0.48
CA ILE A 54 3.91 2.54 -0.76
C ILE A 54 3.71 1.61 -1.97
N PHE A 55 4.37 0.44 -1.96
CA PHE A 55 4.21 -0.56 -3.02
C PHE A 55 2.74 -0.94 -3.24
N ILE A 56 1.99 -1.22 -2.18
CA ILE A 56 0.56 -1.55 -2.31
C ILE A 56 -0.24 -0.37 -2.87
N ASN A 57 0.01 0.86 -2.42
CA ASN A 57 -0.71 2.03 -2.91
C ASN A 57 -0.46 2.30 -4.39
N ASP A 58 0.77 2.12 -4.86
CA ASP A 58 1.11 2.27 -6.27
C ASP A 58 0.40 1.23 -7.13
N ASN A 59 0.33 -0.02 -6.66
CA ASN A 59 -0.48 -1.05 -7.32
C ASN A 59 -1.96 -0.67 -7.39
N LEU A 60 -2.54 -0.17 -6.29
CA LEU A 60 -3.96 0.23 -6.24
C LEU A 60 -4.26 1.41 -7.17
N GLU A 61 -3.35 2.38 -7.27
CA GLU A 61 -3.45 3.48 -8.24
C GLU A 61 -3.41 2.96 -9.68
N LYS A 62 -2.47 2.08 -10.04
CA LYS A 62 -2.44 1.53 -11.40
C LYS A 62 -3.70 0.73 -11.71
N LEU A 63 -4.18 -0.06 -10.76
CA LEU A 63 -5.43 -0.81 -10.91
C LEU A 63 -6.62 0.14 -11.12
N SER A 64 -6.69 1.24 -10.39
CA SER A 64 -7.80 2.20 -10.51
C SER A 64 -7.79 2.96 -11.83
N ILE A 65 -6.59 3.22 -12.41
CA ILE A 65 -6.41 3.87 -13.71
C ILE A 65 -6.80 2.95 -14.87
N HIS A 66 -6.33 1.69 -14.85
CA HIS A 66 -6.45 0.80 -16.02
C HIS A 66 -7.75 0.01 -16.07
N ILE A 67 -8.40 -0.25 -14.94
CA ILE A 67 -9.62 -1.04 -14.91
C ILE A 67 -10.81 -0.13 -15.20
N THR A 68 -11.16 -0.05 -16.50
CA THR A 68 -12.11 0.93 -17.03
C THR A 68 -13.58 0.51 -16.93
N ASN A 69 -13.90 -0.76 -16.66
CA ASN A 69 -15.29 -1.18 -16.45
C ASN A 69 -15.37 -2.53 -15.73
N ALA A 70 -15.52 -2.49 -14.41
CA ALA A 70 -15.91 -3.66 -13.63
C ALA A 70 -17.44 -3.76 -13.52
N GLU A 71 -18.22 -3.41 -14.55
CA GLU A 71 -19.70 -3.48 -14.51
C GLU A 71 -20.23 -4.88 -14.17
N ASN A 72 -19.42 -5.92 -14.37
CA ASN A 72 -19.76 -7.29 -14.03
C ASN A 72 -19.30 -7.65 -12.61
N SER A 73 -20.25 -8.01 -11.72
CA SER A 73 -19.97 -8.30 -10.31
C SER A 73 -18.93 -9.40 -10.09
N ASP A 74 -18.82 -10.34 -11.04
CA ASP A 74 -17.87 -11.44 -10.98
C ASP A 74 -16.43 -10.97 -11.22
N THR A 75 -16.26 -9.97 -12.09
CA THR A 75 -14.95 -9.33 -12.30
C THR A 75 -14.49 -8.56 -11.07
N LYS A 76 -15.42 -7.85 -10.38
CA LYS A 76 -15.11 -7.20 -9.09
C LYS A 76 -14.64 -8.23 -8.05
N LYS A 77 -15.29 -9.40 -7.97
CA LYS A 77 -14.90 -10.49 -7.05
C LYS A 77 -13.56 -11.10 -7.39
N GLU A 78 -13.25 -11.37 -8.65
CA GLU A 78 -11.96 -11.92 -9.07
C GLU A 78 -10.82 -10.94 -8.80
N LEU A 79 -11.00 -9.65 -9.10
CA LEU A 79 -10.02 -8.61 -8.78
C LEU A 79 -9.82 -8.47 -7.27
N LYS A 80 -10.91 -8.47 -6.50
CA LYS A 80 -10.86 -8.47 -5.03
C LYS A 80 -10.05 -9.67 -4.54
N PHE A 81 -10.34 -10.87 -5.02
CA PHE A 81 -9.60 -12.08 -4.65
C PHE A 81 -8.11 -11.97 -4.96
N ILE A 82 -7.73 -11.49 -6.15
CA ILE A 82 -6.32 -11.32 -6.53
C ILE A 82 -5.61 -10.34 -5.59
N VAL A 83 -6.24 -9.20 -5.27
CA VAL A 83 -5.65 -8.20 -4.37
C VAL A 83 -5.62 -8.70 -2.92
N GLU A 84 -6.65 -9.40 -2.46
CA GLU A 84 -6.65 -10.07 -1.16
C GLU A 84 -5.50 -11.08 -1.06
N GLN A 85 -5.25 -11.87 -2.11
CA GLN A 85 -4.10 -12.79 -2.14
C GLN A 85 -2.76 -12.03 -2.08
N PHE A 86 -2.63 -10.87 -2.75
CA PHE A 86 -1.43 -10.04 -2.63
C PHE A 86 -1.19 -9.56 -1.19
N VAL A 87 -2.24 -9.18 -0.46
CA VAL A 87 -2.11 -8.68 0.92
C VAL A 87 -1.95 -9.82 1.94
N SER A 88 -2.70 -10.91 1.77
CA SER A 88 -2.69 -12.07 2.67
C SER A 88 -1.44 -12.93 2.51
N PHE A 89 -0.70 -12.83 1.40
CA PHE A 89 0.65 -13.42 1.29
C PHE A 89 1.56 -12.99 2.45
N LYS A 90 1.42 -11.75 2.94
CA LYS A 90 2.19 -11.25 4.08
C LYS A 90 1.67 -11.74 5.44
N GLN A 91 0.37 -12.03 5.57
CA GLN A 91 -0.21 -12.56 6.81
C GLN A 91 0.25 -14.00 7.09
N ILE A 92 0.48 -14.80 6.05
CA ILE A 92 0.91 -16.21 6.18
C ILE A 92 2.36 -16.33 6.69
N GLN A 93 3.18 -15.28 6.55
CA GLN A 93 4.60 -15.30 6.90
C GLN A 93 4.96 -14.57 8.22
N ASN A 94 4.03 -13.86 8.86
CA ASN A 94 4.38 -12.93 9.94
C ASN A 94 3.98 -13.40 11.36
N THR A 95 4.93 -13.28 12.29
CA THR A 95 4.78 -13.50 13.75
C THR A 95 4.89 -12.22 14.59
N SER A 96 5.07 -11.04 13.98
CA SER A 96 5.31 -9.77 14.69
C SER A 96 4.02 -8.94 14.90
N VAL A 97 3.88 -8.36 16.10
CA VAL A 97 2.68 -7.58 16.54
C VAL A 97 2.52 -6.25 15.79
N ILE A 98 3.61 -5.68 15.28
CA ILE A 98 3.59 -4.39 14.55
C ILE A 98 3.00 -4.58 13.14
N ASP A 99 3.16 -5.77 12.56
CA ASP A 99 2.66 -6.07 11.20
C ASP A 99 1.13 -6.14 11.12
N THR A 100 0.45 -6.58 12.18
CA THR A 100 -1.01 -6.79 12.18
C THR A 100 -1.80 -5.50 12.12
N PHE A 101 -1.28 -4.41 12.71
CA PHE A 101 -1.98 -3.12 12.81
C PHE A 101 -2.22 -2.48 11.43
N PHE A 102 -1.24 -2.54 10.53
CA PHE A 102 -1.33 -1.92 9.21
C PHE A 102 -1.95 -2.84 8.15
N LEU A 103 -1.81 -4.16 8.29
CA LEU A 103 -2.34 -5.12 7.30
C LEU A 103 -3.87 -5.18 7.31
N ASN A 104 -4.52 -5.09 8.48
CA ASN A 104 -5.98 -5.14 8.57
C ASN A 104 -6.63 -3.87 8.01
N ASP A 105 -6.08 -2.69 8.33
CA ASP A 105 -6.55 -1.41 7.78
C ASP A 105 -6.39 -1.37 6.25
N LYS A 106 -5.35 -2.02 5.72
CA LYS A 106 -5.13 -2.17 4.26
C LYS A 106 -6.19 -3.01 3.57
N ILE A 107 -6.62 -4.13 4.18
CA ILE A 107 -7.68 -4.97 3.61
C ILE A 107 -8.98 -4.16 3.49
N GLU A 108 -9.35 -3.42 4.54
CA GLU A 108 -10.57 -2.59 4.52
C GLU A 108 -10.49 -1.46 3.47
N GLN A 109 -9.30 -0.86 3.28
CA GLN A 109 -9.07 0.15 2.25
C GLN A 109 -9.18 -0.42 0.83
N ILE A 110 -8.67 -1.62 0.62
CA ILE A 110 -8.84 -2.38 -0.63
C ILE A 110 -10.32 -2.62 -0.89
N GLU A 111 -11.08 -3.07 0.11
CA GLU A 111 -12.53 -3.26 -0.01
C GLU A 111 -13.26 -1.97 -0.39
N LYS A 112 -12.87 -0.82 0.19
CA LYS A 112 -13.42 0.50 -0.16
C LYS A 112 -13.10 0.89 -1.59
N ILE A 113 -11.85 0.76 -2.04
CA ILE A 113 -11.45 1.05 -3.43
C ILE A 113 -12.23 0.14 -4.41
N PHE A 114 -12.41 -1.14 -4.07
CA PHE A 114 -13.20 -2.08 -4.86
C PHE A 114 -14.71 -1.82 -4.84
N SER A 115 -15.23 -1.17 -3.79
CA SER A 115 -16.63 -0.75 -3.73
C SER A 115 -16.94 0.52 -4.54
N ILE A 116 -15.94 1.39 -4.78
CA ILE A 116 -16.09 2.69 -5.48
C ILE A 116 -15.91 2.54 -7.02
N PHE A 117 -15.93 1.31 -7.54
CA PHE A 117 -15.78 1.03 -8.98
C PHE A 117 -16.84 1.64 -9.91
N ASP A 118 -17.81 2.41 -9.41
CA ASP A 118 -18.82 3.06 -10.24
C ASP A 118 -18.58 4.57 -10.45
N LYS A 119 -17.53 5.19 -9.86
CA LYS A 119 -17.25 6.64 -10.00
C LYS A 119 -15.75 6.95 -10.12
N ASP A 120 -15.25 7.16 -11.35
CA ASP A 120 -13.81 7.30 -11.65
C ASP A 120 -13.10 8.48 -10.93
N SER A 121 -13.76 9.62 -10.72
CA SER A 121 -13.17 10.78 -10.01
C SER A 121 -12.92 10.51 -8.54
N ASP A 122 -13.81 9.75 -7.91
CA ASP A 122 -13.81 9.52 -6.47
C ASP A 122 -12.70 8.53 -6.06
N ARG A 123 -12.22 7.69 -6.98
CA ARG A 123 -11.22 6.65 -6.71
C ARG A 123 -9.83 7.19 -6.43
N ILE A 124 -9.34 8.10 -7.27
CA ILE A 124 -8.00 8.68 -7.09
C ILE A 124 -7.96 9.59 -5.86
N GLU A 125 -9.05 10.32 -5.59
CA GLU A 125 -9.18 11.11 -4.36
C GLU A 125 -9.13 10.23 -3.12
N GLU A 126 -9.84 9.10 -3.10
CA GLU A 126 -9.81 8.16 -1.97
C GLU A 126 -8.42 7.53 -1.77
N ILE A 127 -7.75 7.12 -2.86
CA ILE A 127 -6.37 6.59 -2.80
C ILE A 127 -5.41 7.66 -2.25
N ASN A 128 -5.55 8.92 -2.68
CA ASN A 128 -4.74 10.01 -2.17
C ASN A 128 -5.01 10.31 -0.69
N TYR A 129 -6.28 10.24 -0.27
CA TYR A 129 -6.66 10.36 1.13
C TYR A 129 -6.02 9.27 1.99
N ILE A 130 -6.10 8.01 1.53
CA ILE A 130 -5.47 6.86 2.17
C ILE A 130 -3.96 7.07 2.29
N ARG A 131 -3.28 7.42 1.18
CA ARG A 131 -1.84 7.70 1.17
C ARG A 131 -1.46 8.74 2.22
N LYS A 132 -2.22 9.83 2.31
CA LYS A 132 -1.98 10.91 3.28
C LYS A 132 -2.22 10.45 4.72
N LYS A 133 -3.29 9.70 4.99
CA LYS A 133 -3.57 9.12 6.31
C LYS A 133 -2.43 8.22 6.77
N GLU A 134 -1.97 7.33 5.90
CA GLU A 134 -0.89 6.39 6.20
C GLU A 134 0.43 7.09 6.44
N GLN A 135 0.77 8.09 5.63
CA GLN A 135 1.96 8.90 5.85
C GLN A 135 1.98 9.47 7.27
N VAL A 136 0.88 10.10 7.71
CA VAL A 136 0.77 10.66 9.06
C VAL A 136 0.91 9.57 10.14
N LEU A 137 0.33 8.39 9.93
CA LEU A 137 0.45 7.27 10.87
C LEU A 137 1.90 6.77 10.98
N PHE A 138 2.60 6.62 9.86
CA PHE A 138 4.01 6.25 9.85
C PHE A 138 4.85 7.32 10.55
N GLU A 139 4.67 8.59 10.22
CA GLU A 139 5.40 9.71 10.85
C GLU A 139 5.21 9.70 12.37
N ARG A 140 3.97 9.58 12.87
CA ARG A 140 3.71 9.45 14.30
C ARG A 140 4.42 8.26 14.92
N LYS A 141 4.36 7.09 14.25
CA LYS A 141 4.98 5.88 14.79
C LYS A 141 6.51 5.97 14.81
N PHE A 142 7.12 6.63 13.83
CA PHE A 142 8.55 6.95 13.82
C PHE A 142 8.92 7.84 15.01
N LYS A 143 8.16 8.92 15.25
CA LYS A 143 8.37 9.82 16.39
C LYS A 143 8.33 9.10 17.73
N ILE A 144 7.29 8.28 17.94
CA ILE A 144 7.12 7.47 19.15
C ILE A 144 8.33 6.55 19.37
N LEU A 145 8.79 5.86 18.31
CA LEU A 145 9.94 4.95 18.41
C LEU A 145 11.29 5.66 18.58
N LEU A 146 11.39 6.92 18.13
CA LEU A 146 12.54 7.79 18.36
C LEU A 146 12.55 8.43 19.76
N GLY A 147 11.49 8.24 20.56
CA GLY A 147 11.35 8.82 21.89
C GLY A 147 10.90 10.29 21.89
N GLU A 148 10.40 10.79 20.76
CA GLU A 148 9.73 12.09 20.71
C GLU A 148 8.38 11.98 21.43
N LYS A 149 8.05 12.95 22.30
CA LYS A 149 6.73 13.00 22.93
C LYS A 149 5.68 13.26 21.86
N ASP A 150 4.59 12.50 21.91
CA ASP A 150 3.42 12.73 21.06
C ASP A 150 2.80 14.08 21.45
N GLU A 151 3.05 15.14 20.67
CA GLU A 151 2.54 16.50 20.91
C GLU A 151 1.00 16.62 20.77
N LEU A 152 0.30 15.50 20.55
CA LEU A 152 -1.15 15.41 20.40
C LEU A 152 -1.84 14.70 21.58
N VAL A 153 -1.10 14.45 22.67
CA VAL A 153 -1.68 14.02 23.96
C VAL A 153 -1.55 15.17 24.96
N GLU A 154 -2.31 16.24 24.70
CA GLU A 154 -2.84 17.19 25.70
C GLU A 154 -4.26 17.60 25.28
#